data_AF-A0AAD5SQ27-F1
#
_entry.id   AF-A0AAD5SQ27-F1
#
_cell.length_a   1.000
_cell.length_b   1.000
_cell.length_c   1.000
_cell.angle_alpha   90.00
_cell.angle_beta   90.00
_cell.angle_gamma   90.00
#
_symmetry.space_group_name_H-M   'P 1'
#
loop_
_entity.id
_entity.type
_entity.pdbx_description
1 polymer ?
#
loop_
_entity_poly.entity_id
_entity_poly.type
_entity_poly.pdbx_seq_one_letter_code
_entity_poly.pdbx_strand_id
1 'polypeptide(L)'
;IDDWKKKTVKRGSDPTSVQIFLEDCSSIVGIVIASTSLSLAKYLSLPILDSLGSVAIGGLLGALSIFLVRRNIASLVERSMDANRKDYIVAILEADPVIRSLHDVKTTEIGPDWVRFKAEVLFDGEEVTKRYIAASYGLATGALVKEFAKVKSFKNEEEFQAWFIEHGGKVIAKLGTEVDRIELELK
;
A
#
# COMPACT_ATOMS: atom_id res chain seq x y z
N ILE A 1 -21.89 7.95 -19.54
CA ILE A 1 -20.42 8.15 -19.66
C ILE A 1 -19.94 9.47 -19.01
N ASP A 2 -20.83 10.26 -18.39
CA ASP A 2 -20.47 11.57 -17.79
C ASP A 2 -20.36 11.61 -16.26
N ASP A 3 -20.61 10.49 -15.56
CA ASP A 3 -20.71 10.50 -14.09
C ASP A 3 -19.39 10.20 -13.36
N TRP A 4 -18.44 9.55 -14.04
CA TRP A 4 -17.12 9.21 -13.48
C TRP A 4 -16.14 10.40 -13.45
N LYS A 5 -16.27 11.37 -14.37
CA LYS A 5 -15.37 12.54 -14.44
C LYS A 5 -15.63 13.56 -13.32
N LYS A 6 -16.86 13.62 -12.78
CA LYS A 6 -17.18 14.52 -11.66
C LYS A 6 -16.61 14.05 -10.33
N LYS A 7 -16.30 12.75 -10.19
CA LYS A 7 -15.79 12.16 -8.94
C LYS A 7 -14.27 12.31 -8.77
N THR A 8 -13.51 12.45 -9.86
CA THR A 8 -12.04 12.57 -9.82
C THR A 8 -11.57 13.99 -9.47
N VAL A 9 -12.31 15.04 -9.84
CA VAL A 9 -11.93 16.43 -9.55
C VAL A 9 -12.07 16.80 -8.07
N LYS A 10 -12.93 16.11 -7.31
CA LYS A 10 -13.13 16.40 -5.87
C LYS A 10 -12.16 15.66 -4.94
N ARG A 11 -11.30 14.78 -5.46
CA ARG A 11 -10.54 13.82 -4.62
C ARG A 11 -9.02 13.98 -4.69
N GLY A 12 -8.50 14.78 -5.63
CA GLY A 12 -7.07 15.01 -5.85
C GLY A 12 -6.57 16.36 -5.35
N SER A 13 -6.99 16.83 -4.18
CA SER A 13 -6.28 17.93 -3.53
C SER A 13 -5.21 17.32 -2.64
N ASP A 14 -4.00 17.20 -3.17
CA ASP A 14 -2.86 16.71 -2.40
C ASP A 14 -2.80 17.47 -1.07
N PRO A 15 -2.87 16.77 0.08
CA PRO A 15 -2.94 17.42 1.39
C PRO A 15 -1.77 18.38 1.61
N THR A 16 -0.63 18.07 1.00
CA THR A 16 0.59 18.90 0.98
C THR A 16 0.39 20.23 0.28
N SER A 17 -0.27 20.27 -0.89
CA SER A 17 -0.49 21.54 -1.63
C SER A 17 -1.43 22.48 -0.88
N VAL A 18 -2.46 21.93 -0.22
CA VAL A 18 -3.37 22.73 0.61
C VAL A 18 -2.65 23.27 1.85
N GLN A 19 -1.75 22.48 2.43
CA GLN A 19 -0.92 22.91 3.57
C GLN A 19 -0.01 24.09 3.19
N ILE A 20 0.73 23.96 2.09
CA ILE A 20 1.65 25.01 1.62
C ILE A 20 0.87 26.31 1.33
N PHE A 21 -0.27 26.20 0.64
CA PHE A 21 -1.10 27.36 0.34
C PHE A 21 -1.61 28.09 1.60
N LEU A 22 -1.98 27.33 2.64
CA LEU A 22 -2.43 27.91 3.91
C LEU A 22 -1.30 28.62 4.66
N GLU A 23 -0.08 28.08 4.60
CA GLU A 23 1.12 28.69 5.18
C GLU A 23 1.45 30.04 4.52
N ASP A 24 1.43 30.09 3.19
CA ASP A 24 1.67 31.31 2.43
C ASP A 24 0.59 32.37 2.71
N CYS A 25 -0.68 31.97 2.73
CA CYS A 25 -1.79 32.87 3.07
C CYS A 25 -1.65 33.43 4.49
N SER A 26 -1.28 32.59 5.46
CA SER A 26 -1.06 33.01 6.84
C SER A 26 0.05 34.05 6.95
N SER A 27 1.14 33.85 6.23
CA SER A 27 2.30 34.75 6.24
C SER A 27 1.95 36.12 5.68
N ILE A 28 1.20 36.16 4.58
CA ILE A 28 0.72 37.42 3.99
C ILE A 28 -0.21 38.16 4.95
N VAL A 29 -1.18 37.45 5.56
CA VAL A 29 -2.10 38.04 6.55
C VAL A 29 -1.35 38.59 7.76
N GLY A 30 -0.35 37.84 8.27
CA GLY A 30 0.51 38.30 9.37
C GLY A 30 1.25 39.60 9.05
N ILE A 31 1.82 39.72 7.85
CA ILE A 31 2.51 40.94 7.40
C ILE A 31 1.54 42.12 7.27
N VAL A 32 0.32 41.90 6.76
CA VAL A 32 -0.70 42.95 6.67
C VAL A 32 -1.12 43.45 8.05
N ILE A 33 -1.31 42.54 9.02
CA ILE A 33 -1.63 42.91 10.40
C ILE A 33 -0.48 43.70 11.02
N ALA A 34 0.77 43.23 10.88
CA ALA A 34 1.95 43.89 11.43
C ALA A 34 2.18 45.30 10.84
N SER A 35 2.06 45.42 9.52
CA SER A 35 2.22 46.70 8.83
C SER A 35 1.11 47.68 9.19
N THR A 36 -0.12 47.21 9.39
CA THR A 36 -1.24 48.05 9.80
C THR A 36 -1.08 48.49 11.25
N SER A 37 -0.75 47.58 12.18
CA SER A 37 -0.58 47.91 13.60
C SER A 37 0.58 48.88 13.82
N LEU A 38 1.71 48.66 13.14
CA LEU A 38 2.89 49.53 13.24
C LEU A 38 2.63 50.91 12.63
N SER A 39 1.97 50.95 11.46
CA SER A 39 1.56 52.21 10.83
C SER A 39 0.65 53.02 11.76
N LEU A 40 -0.38 52.37 12.32
CA LEU A 40 -1.35 53.03 13.19
C LEU A 40 -0.73 53.48 14.52
N ALA A 41 0.14 52.67 15.12
CA ALA A 41 0.88 53.02 16.33
C ALA A 41 1.77 54.26 16.12
N LYS A 42 2.43 54.39 14.96
CA LYS A 42 3.23 55.56 14.59
C LYS A 42 2.39 56.82 14.38
N TYR A 43 1.25 56.70 13.69
CA TYR A 43 0.37 57.85 13.44
C TYR A 43 -0.30 58.37 14.72
N LEU A 44 -0.77 57.45 15.58
CA LEU A 44 -1.49 57.81 16.81
C LEU A 44 -0.55 58.04 18.01
N SER A 45 0.76 57.81 17.87
CA SER A 45 1.75 57.86 18.96
C SER A 45 1.37 57.00 20.18
N LEU A 46 0.69 55.88 19.94
CA LEU A 46 0.19 54.97 20.97
C LEU A 46 0.88 53.60 20.87
N PRO A 47 1.86 53.29 21.75
CA PRO A 47 2.60 52.02 21.72
C PRO A 47 1.73 50.78 21.98
N ILE A 48 0.57 50.96 22.61
CA ILE A 48 -0.36 49.89 22.98
C ILE A 48 -0.91 49.18 21.73
N LEU A 49 -1.09 49.91 20.62
CA LEU A 49 -1.57 49.38 19.34
C LEU A 49 -0.59 48.37 18.71
N ASP A 50 0.71 48.60 18.89
CA ASP A 50 1.75 47.69 18.41
C ASP A 50 1.80 46.38 19.23
N SER A 51 1.60 46.50 20.54
CA SER A 51 1.51 45.34 21.45
C SER A 51 0.29 44.48 21.13
N LEU A 52 -0.88 45.10 20.86
CA LEU A 52 -2.09 44.38 20.48
C LEU A 52 -1.94 43.67 19.13
N GLY A 53 -1.28 44.33 18.16
CA GLY A 53 -0.92 43.73 16.87
C GLY A 53 -0.05 42.48 17.03
N SER A 54 0.95 42.53 17.91
CA SER A 54 1.84 41.40 18.20
C SER A 54 1.10 40.21 18.83
N VAL A 55 0.17 40.47 19.77
CA VAL A 55 -0.68 39.42 20.37
C VAL A 55 -1.60 38.80 19.32
N ALA A 56 -2.17 39.61 18.42
CA ALA A 56 -3.02 39.11 17.34
C ALA A 56 -2.26 38.20 16.36
N ILE A 57 -1.03 38.55 16.01
CA ILE A 57 -0.15 37.72 15.17
C ILE A 57 0.19 36.40 15.86
N GLY A 58 0.53 36.44 17.16
CA GLY A 58 0.78 35.23 17.95
C GLY A 58 -0.43 34.29 17.98
N GLY A 59 -1.64 34.84 18.15
CA GLY A 59 -2.88 34.08 18.11
C GLY A 59 -3.16 33.44 16.74
N LEU A 60 -2.94 34.20 15.65
CA LEU A 60 -3.08 33.70 14.28
C LEU A 60 -2.16 32.51 14.02
N LEU A 61 -0.87 32.64 14.34
CA LEU A 61 0.13 31.57 14.16
C LEU A 61 -0.17 30.36 15.04
N GLY A 62 -0.61 30.57 16.27
CA GLY A 62 -1.02 29.49 17.17
C GLY A 62 -2.20 28.69 16.62
N ALA A 63 -3.24 29.38 16.13
CA ALA A 63 -4.41 28.75 15.52
C ALA A 63 -4.03 27.97 14.25
N LEU A 64 -3.19 28.55 13.39
CA LEU A 64 -2.72 27.89 12.17
C LEU A 64 -1.89 26.65 12.49
N SER A 65 -1.00 26.73 13.47
CA SER A 65 -0.16 25.61 13.92
C SER A 65 -1.02 24.45 14.42
N ILE A 66 -2.02 24.73 15.27
CA ILE A 66 -2.95 23.70 15.76
C ILE A 66 -3.74 23.08 14.59
N PHE A 67 -4.21 23.90 13.65
CA PHE A 67 -4.93 23.43 12.47
C PHE A 67 -4.07 22.49 11.62
N LEU A 68 -2.83 22.88 11.32
CA LEU A 68 -1.88 22.07 10.56
C LEU A 68 -1.57 20.74 11.25
N VAL A 69 -1.35 20.75 12.57
CA VAL A 69 -1.12 19.53 13.34
C VAL A 69 -2.31 18.58 13.24
N ARG A 70 -3.55 19.06 13.41
CA ARG A 70 -4.75 18.21 13.28
C ARG A 70 -4.91 17.65 11.88
N ARG A 71 -4.60 18.45 10.84
CA ARG A 71 -4.66 18.04 9.44
C ARG A 71 -3.60 16.99 9.12
N ASN A 72 -2.38 17.17 9.63
CA ASN A 72 -1.27 16.26 9.41
C ASN A 72 -1.52 14.90 10.10
N ILE A 73 -2.02 14.92 11.35
CA ILE A 73 -2.46 13.69 12.04
C ILE A 73 -3.53 12.94 11.24
N ALA A 74 -4.52 13.65 10.67
CA ALA A 74 -5.54 13.02 9.83
C ALA A 74 -5.01 12.45 8.51
N SER A 75 -3.84 12.91 8.04
CA SER A 75 -3.14 12.36 6.89
C SER A 75 -2.20 11.20 7.25
N LEU A 76 -1.70 11.16 8.49
CA LEU A 76 -0.85 10.09 9.02
C LEU A 76 -1.65 8.86 9.45
N VAL A 77 -2.94 9.04 9.79
CA VAL A 77 -3.86 7.92 9.99
C VAL A 77 -4.17 7.33 8.62
N GLU A 78 -3.40 6.31 8.25
CA GLU A 78 -3.61 5.47 7.07
C GLU A 78 -5.09 5.09 7.01
N ARG A 79 -5.75 5.51 5.93
CA ARG A 79 -7.11 5.07 5.66
C ARG A 79 -7.03 3.64 5.15
N SER A 80 -7.84 2.76 5.74
CA SER A 80 -8.05 1.44 5.17
C SER A 80 -8.82 1.59 3.87
N MET A 81 -8.44 0.80 2.87
CA MET A 81 -9.12 0.73 1.58
C MET A 81 -10.62 0.44 1.78
N ASP A 82 -11.45 0.93 0.86
CA ASP A 82 -12.89 0.62 0.80
C ASP A 82 -13.15 -0.88 0.96
N ALA A 83 -14.01 -1.26 1.91
CA ALA A 83 -14.26 -2.65 2.28
C ALA A 83 -14.66 -3.51 1.07
N ASN A 84 -15.42 -2.96 0.13
CA ASN A 84 -15.85 -3.69 -1.06
C ASN A 84 -14.67 -4.08 -1.97
N ARG A 85 -13.65 -3.23 -2.06
CA ARG A 85 -12.46 -3.50 -2.88
C ARG A 85 -11.55 -4.52 -2.21
N LYS A 86 -11.49 -4.50 -0.87
CA LYS A 86 -10.81 -5.53 -0.08
C LYS A 86 -11.45 -6.90 -0.33
N ASP A 87 -12.76 -7.00 -0.18
CA ASP A 87 -13.49 -8.26 -0.31
C ASP A 87 -13.39 -8.82 -1.73
N TYR A 88 -13.37 -7.96 -2.75
CA TYR A 88 -13.14 -8.38 -4.13
C TYR A 88 -11.78 -9.05 -4.34
N ILE A 89 -10.70 -8.45 -3.82
CA ILE A 89 -9.34 -9.02 -3.93
C ILE A 89 -9.26 -10.33 -3.15
N VAL A 90 -9.85 -10.38 -1.96
CA VAL A 90 -9.91 -11.61 -1.16
C VAL A 90 -10.65 -12.72 -1.91
N ALA A 91 -11.79 -12.41 -2.53
CA ALA A 91 -12.56 -13.39 -3.29
C ALA A 91 -11.79 -13.95 -4.50
N ILE A 92 -10.99 -13.13 -5.19
CA ILE A 92 -10.11 -13.60 -6.27
C ILE A 92 -9.04 -14.56 -5.72
N LEU A 93 -8.40 -14.18 -4.62
CA LEU A 93 -7.36 -15.00 -3.99
C LEU A 93 -7.92 -16.32 -3.45
N GLU A 94 -9.10 -16.32 -2.82
CA GLU A 94 -9.76 -17.53 -2.33
C GLU A 94 -10.29 -18.43 -3.45
N ALA A 95 -10.51 -17.89 -4.64
CA ALA A 95 -10.92 -18.69 -5.81
C ALA A 95 -9.78 -19.49 -6.43
N ASP A 96 -8.50 -19.20 -6.10
CA ASP A 96 -7.37 -19.93 -6.64
C ASP A 96 -7.15 -21.25 -5.89
N PRO A 97 -7.15 -22.42 -6.56
CA PRO A 97 -6.99 -23.71 -5.88
C PRO A 97 -5.59 -23.91 -5.27
N VAL A 98 -4.59 -23.10 -5.63
CA VAL A 98 -3.25 -23.15 -5.01
C VAL A 98 -3.26 -22.51 -3.61
N ILE A 99 -4.25 -21.66 -3.32
CA ILE A 99 -4.41 -20.99 -2.03
C ILE A 99 -5.35 -21.81 -1.15
N ARG A 100 -4.84 -22.27 -0.01
CA ARG A 100 -5.63 -23.02 0.98
C ARG A 100 -6.44 -22.11 1.88
N SER A 101 -5.85 -21.00 2.31
CA SER A 101 -6.49 -20.03 3.20
C SER A 101 -5.73 -18.72 3.24
N LEU A 102 -6.45 -17.61 3.41
CA LEU A 102 -5.91 -16.27 3.53
C LEU A 102 -6.10 -15.75 4.96
N HIS A 103 -5.03 -15.23 5.57
CA HIS A 103 -5.02 -14.67 6.92
C HIS A 103 -4.43 -13.26 6.95
N ASP A 104 -4.70 -12.53 8.03
CA ASP A 104 -4.18 -11.18 8.32
C ASP A 104 -4.22 -10.19 7.14
N VAL A 105 -5.36 -10.10 6.45
CA VAL A 105 -5.53 -9.21 5.31
C VAL A 105 -5.58 -7.75 5.76
N LYS A 106 -4.53 -7.01 5.46
CA LYS A 106 -4.35 -5.59 5.77
C LYS A 106 -4.20 -4.77 4.49
N THR A 107 -4.89 -3.65 4.46
CA THR A 107 -4.91 -2.75 3.32
C THR A 107 -4.67 -1.33 3.79
N THR A 108 -3.68 -0.68 3.20
CA THR A 108 -3.26 0.67 3.54
C THR A 108 -3.31 1.51 2.27
N GLU A 109 -4.05 2.62 2.28
CA GLU A 109 -3.94 3.63 1.22
C GLU A 109 -2.63 4.43 1.42
N ILE A 110 -1.71 4.35 0.45
CA ILE A 110 -0.47 5.13 0.41
C ILE A 110 -0.69 6.28 -0.57
N GLY A 111 -1.30 7.35 -0.08
CA GLY A 111 -1.61 8.52 -0.90
C GLY A 111 -2.82 8.32 -1.84
N PRO A 112 -3.00 9.19 -2.84
CA PRO A 112 -4.25 9.26 -3.61
C PRO A 112 -4.48 8.09 -4.57
N ASP A 113 -3.42 7.46 -5.08
CA ASP A 113 -3.51 6.47 -6.17
C ASP A 113 -2.91 5.09 -5.83
N TRP A 114 -2.21 4.94 -4.72
CA TRP A 114 -1.52 3.69 -4.38
C TRP A 114 -2.18 3.02 -3.18
N VAL A 115 -2.43 1.72 -3.29
CA VAL A 115 -2.89 0.89 -2.17
C VAL A 115 -1.86 -0.20 -1.94
N ARG A 116 -1.45 -0.35 -0.68
CA ARG A 116 -0.65 -1.47 -0.22
C ARG A 116 -1.58 -2.54 0.33
N PHE A 117 -1.61 -3.68 -0.35
CA PHE A 117 -2.24 -4.89 0.11
C PHE A 117 -1.19 -5.81 0.74
N LYS A 118 -1.48 -6.33 1.93
CA LYS A 118 -0.68 -7.35 2.60
C LYS A 118 -1.63 -8.43 3.11
N ALA A 119 -1.25 -9.68 2.90
CA ALA A 119 -1.96 -10.82 3.44
C ALA A 119 -0.98 -11.97 3.69
N GLU A 120 -1.29 -12.80 4.67
CA GLU A 120 -0.61 -14.06 4.91
C GLU A 120 -1.34 -15.17 4.16
N VAL A 121 -0.65 -15.80 3.21
CA VAL A 121 -1.23 -16.82 2.34
C VAL A 121 -0.71 -18.18 2.77
N LEU A 122 -1.62 -19.12 3.03
CA LEU A 122 -1.27 -20.52 3.19
C LEU A 122 -1.50 -21.24 1.86
N PHE A 123 -0.46 -21.86 1.33
CA PHE A 123 -0.51 -22.59 0.06
C PHE A 123 -0.85 -24.06 0.24
N ASP A 124 -1.58 -24.63 -0.71
CA ASP A 124 -1.84 -26.07 -0.75
C ASP A 124 -0.70 -26.80 -1.47
N GLY A 125 0.12 -27.52 -0.70
CA GLY A 125 1.25 -28.28 -1.23
C GLY A 125 0.85 -29.40 -2.20
N GLU A 126 -0.36 -29.96 -2.08
CA GLU A 126 -0.84 -30.98 -3.00
C GLU A 126 -1.13 -30.38 -4.38
N GLU A 127 -1.85 -29.26 -4.43
CA GLU A 127 -2.17 -28.57 -5.68
C GLU A 127 -0.93 -27.99 -6.35
N VAL A 128 0.01 -27.44 -5.58
CA VAL A 128 1.33 -27.00 -6.10
C VAL A 128 2.07 -28.19 -6.74
N THR A 129 2.07 -29.35 -6.08
CA THR A 129 2.74 -30.55 -6.60
C THR A 129 2.03 -31.09 -7.84
N LYS A 130 0.69 -31.10 -7.88
CA LYS A 130 -0.08 -31.48 -9.08
C LYS A 130 0.25 -30.57 -10.26
N ARG A 131 0.31 -29.25 -10.05
CA ARG A 131 0.70 -28.29 -11.09
C ARG A 131 2.15 -28.44 -11.51
N TYR A 132 3.06 -28.72 -10.57
CA TYR A 132 4.45 -29.04 -10.88
C TYR A 132 4.56 -30.28 -11.78
N ILE A 133 3.85 -31.36 -11.43
CA ILE A 133 3.84 -32.59 -12.23
C ILE A 133 3.23 -32.34 -13.60
N ALA A 134 2.11 -31.63 -13.68
CA ALA A 134 1.46 -31.29 -14.95
C ALA A 134 2.37 -30.44 -15.85
N ALA A 135 3.07 -29.44 -15.28
CA ALA A 135 3.98 -28.58 -16.04
C ALA A 135 5.25 -29.31 -16.50
N SER A 136 5.83 -30.15 -15.64
CA SER A 136 7.12 -30.80 -15.90
C SER A 136 6.99 -32.08 -16.72
N TYR A 137 5.87 -32.80 -16.56
CA TYR A 137 5.70 -34.14 -17.11
C TYR A 137 4.38 -34.34 -17.87
N GLY A 138 3.44 -33.39 -17.81
CA GLY A 138 2.13 -33.51 -18.45
C GLY A 138 2.12 -33.34 -19.97
N LEU A 139 3.13 -32.66 -20.55
CA LEU A 139 3.25 -32.43 -21.99
C LEU A 139 3.90 -33.60 -22.76
N ALA A 140 4.64 -34.47 -22.07
CA ALA A 140 5.39 -35.56 -22.69
C ALA A 140 4.89 -36.92 -22.20
N THR A 141 4.21 -37.64 -23.09
CA THR A 141 3.70 -39.00 -22.82
C THR A 141 4.81 -39.90 -22.29
N GLY A 142 4.64 -40.43 -21.07
CA GLY A 142 5.58 -41.35 -20.43
C GLY A 142 6.76 -40.69 -19.69
N ALA A 143 6.82 -39.37 -19.55
CA ALA A 143 7.89 -38.71 -18.80
C ALA A 143 7.89 -39.10 -17.30
N LEU A 144 6.69 -39.19 -16.70
CA LEU A 144 6.53 -39.76 -15.35
C LEU A 144 7.01 -41.22 -15.26
N VAL A 145 6.80 -42.01 -16.32
CA VAL A 145 7.22 -43.42 -16.36
C VAL A 145 8.75 -43.51 -16.36
N LYS A 146 9.44 -42.59 -17.05
CA LYS A 146 10.90 -42.51 -17.05
C LYS A 146 11.45 -42.15 -15.67
N GLU A 147 10.88 -41.16 -15.00
CA GLU A 147 11.26 -40.81 -13.63
C GLU A 147 10.98 -41.96 -12.65
N PHE A 148 9.83 -42.61 -12.78
CA PHE A 148 9.49 -43.78 -11.96
C PHE A 148 10.48 -44.94 -12.17
N ALA A 149 10.90 -45.20 -13.42
CA ALA A 149 11.92 -46.19 -13.73
C ALA A 149 13.30 -45.81 -13.16
N LYS A 150 13.66 -44.52 -13.19
CA LYS A 150 14.88 -43.98 -12.57
C LYS A 150 14.89 -44.24 -11.06
N VAL A 151 13.80 -43.92 -10.36
CA VAL A 151 13.69 -44.16 -8.91
C VAL A 151 13.80 -45.65 -8.57
N LYS A 152 13.23 -46.54 -9.40
CA LYS A 152 13.37 -47.99 -9.24
C LYS A 152 14.80 -48.52 -9.44
N SER A 153 15.65 -47.77 -10.16
CA SER A 153 17.02 -48.19 -10.48
C SER A 153 18.05 -47.82 -9.41
N PHE A 154 17.65 -47.03 -8.40
CA PHE A 154 18.53 -46.62 -7.32
C PHE A 154 18.96 -47.82 -6.47
N LYS A 155 20.26 -47.91 -6.21
CA LYS A 155 20.85 -49.04 -5.48
C LYS A 155 21.06 -48.73 -3.99
N ASN A 156 21.27 -47.45 -3.68
CA ASN A 156 21.66 -46.98 -2.37
C ASN A 156 20.73 -45.87 -1.87
N GLU A 157 20.64 -45.73 -0.54
CA GLU A 157 19.86 -44.67 0.11
C GLU A 157 20.34 -43.27 -0.30
N GLU A 158 21.65 -43.09 -0.50
CA GLU A 158 22.25 -41.81 -0.92
C GLU A 158 21.71 -41.32 -2.27
N GLU A 159 21.53 -42.21 -3.25
CA GLU A 159 21.01 -41.86 -4.58
C GLU A 159 19.54 -41.42 -4.49
N PHE A 160 18.75 -42.12 -3.66
CA PHE A 160 17.36 -41.77 -3.41
C PHE A 160 17.24 -40.44 -2.67
N GLN A 161 18.05 -40.22 -1.64
CA GLN A 161 18.07 -38.98 -0.87
C GLN A 161 18.47 -37.79 -1.75
N ALA A 162 19.49 -37.94 -2.60
CA ALA A 162 19.90 -36.90 -3.54
C ALA A 162 18.77 -36.53 -4.51
N TRP A 163 18.07 -37.54 -5.06
CA TRP A 163 16.91 -37.31 -5.93
C TRP A 163 15.76 -36.61 -5.18
N PHE A 164 15.48 -37.02 -3.93
CA PHE A 164 14.40 -36.43 -3.13
C PHE A 164 14.66 -34.95 -2.81
N ILE A 165 15.90 -34.60 -2.47
CA ILE A 165 16.33 -33.21 -2.25
C ILE A 165 16.18 -32.39 -3.53
N GLU A 166 16.65 -32.93 -4.68
CA GLU A 166 16.50 -32.27 -5.98
C GLU A 166 15.02 -32.02 -6.32
N HIS A 167 14.16 -33.02 -6.09
CA HIS A 167 12.74 -32.95 -6.40
C HIS A 167 11.99 -31.99 -5.47
N GLY A 168 12.29 -32.01 -4.17
CA GLY A 168 11.76 -31.05 -3.20
C GLY A 168 12.11 -29.61 -3.58
N GLY A 169 13.34 -29.36 -4.01
CA GLY A 169 13.76 -28.05 -4.51
C GLY A 169 12.94 -27.57 -5.72
N LYS A 170 12.61 -28.48 -6.66
CA LYS A 170 11.78 -28.17 -7.83
C LYS A 170 10.33 -27.83 -7.47
N VAL A 171 9.75 -28.51 -6.48
CA VAL A 171 8.40 -28.19 -5.99
C VAL A 171 8.36 -26.79 -5.36
N ILE A 172 9.35 -26.44 -4.54
CA ILE A 172 9.47 -25.10 -3.95
C ILE A 172 9.71 -24.03 -5.04
N ALA A 173 10.53 -24.31 -6.04
CA ALA A 173 10.72 -23.40 -7.18
C ALA A 173 9.39 -23.16 -7.93
N LYS A 174 8.58 -24.21 -8.11
CA LYS A 174 7.27 -24.09 -8.74
C LYS A 174 6.30 -23.26 -7.89
N LEU A 175 6.33 -23.40 -6.56
CA LEU A 175 5.58 -22.54 -5.66
C LEU A 175 5.92 -21.06 -5.91
N GLY A 176 7.22 -20.72 -6.02
CA GLY A 176 7.65 -19.36 -6.36
C GLY A 176 7.03 -18.84 -7.66
N THR A 177 7.00 -19.67 -8.71
CA THR A 177 6.33 -19.30 -9.98
C THR A 177 4.82 -19.10 -9.84
N GLU A 178 4.15 -19.86 -8.97
CA GLU A 178 2.72 -19.64 -8.70
C GLU A 178 2.47 -18.34 -7.95
N VAL A 179 3.37 -17.95 -7.03
CA VAL A 179 3.32 -16.64 -6.37
C VAL A 179 3.46 -15.52 -7.40
N ASP A 180 4.45 -15.58 -8.29
CA ASP A 180 4.64 -14.59 -9.34
C ASP A 180 3.40 -14.46 -10.24
N ARG A 181 2.73 -15.58 -10.56
CA ARG A 181 1.47 -15.58 -11.34
C ARG A 181 0.36 -14.82 -10.60
N ILE A 182 0.16 -15.14 -9.32
CA ILE A 182 -0.88 -14.48 -8.50
C ILE A 182 -0.59 -12.98 -8.38
N GLU A 183 0.67 -12.59 -8.21
CA GLU A 183 1.06 -11.17 -8.18
C GLU A 183 0.76 -10.43 -9.49
N LEU A 184 0.88 -11.11 -10.64
CA LEU A 184 0.54 -10.54 -11.95
C LEU A 184 -0.97 -10.39 -12.15
N GLU A 185 -1.78 -11.33 -11.65
CA GLU A 185 -3.25 -11.26 -11.73
C GLU A 185 -3.84 -10.13 -10.86
N LEU A 186 -3.10 -9.68 -9.84
CA LEU A 186 -3.52 -8.63 -8.92
C LEU A 186 -3.07 -7.20 -9.29
N LYS A 187 -2.18 -7.04 -10.29
CA LYS A 187 -1.74 -5.73 -10.80
C LYS A 187 -2.76 -5.09 -11.73
#